data_AF-A0A7C3VJ67-F1
#
_entry.id   AF-A0A7C3VJ67-F1
#
_cell.length_a   1.000
_cell.length_b   1.000
_cell.length_c   1.000
_cell.angle_alpha   90.00
_cell.angle_beta   90.00
_cell.angle_gamma   90.00
#
_symmetry.space_group_name_H-M   'P 1'
#
loop_
_entity.id
_entity.type
_entity.pdbx_description
1 polymer ?
#
loop_
_entity_poly.entity_id
_entity_poly.type
_entity_poly.pdbx_seq_one_letter_code
_entity_poly.pdbx_strand_id
1 'polypeptide(L)'
;SQKEVSIYLKIERSVLSRMLSNKSIELPWGTEVKIKDLIPGKKKINKERVYSLIYENPELSDWEIARKLMELFNVKLSRRSVNQYRNELKKNYNHK
;
A
#
# COMPACT_ATOMS: atom_id res chain seq x y z
N SER A 1 -7.98 5.40 -3.68
CA SER A 1 -8.53 4.05 -3.39
C SER A 1 -9.63 3.73 -4.39
N GLN A 2 -9.83 2.45 -4.77
CA GLN A 2 -10.91 2.05 -5.70
C GLN A 2 -12.30 2.55 -5.28
N LYS A 3 -12.57 2.63 -3.97
CA LYS A 3 -13.83 3.18 -3.44
C LYS A 3 -14.01 4.67 -3.78
N GLU A 4 -12.93 5.45 -3.67
CA GLU A 4 -12.98 6.89 -3.97
C GLU A 4 -13.20 7.10 -5.48
N VAL A 5 -12.53 6.31 -6.31
CA VAL A 5 -12.69 6.33 -7.77
C VAL A 5 -14.10 5.92 -8.20
N SER A 6 -14.68 4.89 -7.59
CA SER A 6 -16.05 4.46 -7.92
C SER A 6 -17.10 5.51 -7.57
N ILE A 7 -16.92 6.22 -6.45
CA ILE A 7 -17.81 7.33 -6.05
C ILE A 7 -17.69 8.48 -7.04
N TYR A 8 -16.46 8.86 -7.41
CA TYR A 8 -16.21 9.95 -8.35
C TYR A 8 -16.79 9.66 -9.74
N LEU A 9 -16.58 8.45 -10.26
CA LEU A 9 -17.07 8.04 -11.57
C LEU A 9 -18.55 7.62 -11.59
N LYS A 10 -19.21 7.54 -10.43
CA LYS A 10 -20.58 7.02 -10.28
C LYS A 10 -20.78 5.61 -10.87
N ILE A 11 -19.75 4.76 -10.74
CA ILE A 11 -19.76 3.37 -11.23
C ILE A 11 -19.81 2.42 -10.03
N GLU A 12 -20.54 1.31 -10.17
CA GLU A 12 -20.62 0.27 -9.15
C GLU A 12 -19.26 -0.41 -8.94
N ARG A 13 -18.91 -0.68 -7.69
CA ARG A 13 -17.54 -1.12 -7.32
C ARG A 13 -17.18 -2.47 -7.95
N SER A 14 -18.14 -3.38 -8.11
CA SER A 14 -17.90 -4.68 -8.76
C SER A 14 -17.50 -4.51 -10.23
N VAL A 15 -18.11 -3.56 -10.93
CA VAL A 15 -17.84 -3.25 -12.34
C VAL A 15 -16.45 -2.67 -12.48
N LEU A 16 -16.10 -1.68 -11.64
CA LEU A 16 -14.76 -1.10 -11.63
C LEU A 16 -13.70 -2.17 -11.32
N SER A 17 -13.94 -3.05 -10.35
CA SER A 17 -12.99 -4.12 -10.02
C SER A 17 -12.78 -5.10 -11.17
N ARG A 18 -13.85 -5.47 -11.89
CA ARG A 18 -13.77 -6.33 -13.09
C ARG A 18 -12.98 -5.64 -14.21
N MET A 19 -13.28 -4.37 -14.48
CA MET A 19 -12.58 -3.57 -15.48
C MET A 19 -11.08 -3.50 -15.18
N LEU A 20 -10.72 -3.15 -13.93
CA LEU A 20 -9.31 -3.03 -13.51
C LEU A 20 -8.54 -4.34 -13.60
N SER A 21 -9.21 -5.48 -13.42
CA SER A 21 -8.58 -6.80 -13.44
C SER A 21 -8.36 -7.33 -14.86
N ASN A 22 -9.21 -6.92 -15.81
CA ASN A 22 -9.22 -7.44 -17.18
C ASN A 22 -8.56 -6.50 -18.19
N LYS A 23 -8.11 -5.31 -17.76
CA LYS A 23 -7.47 -4.33 -18.64
C LYS A 23 -6.06 -3.99 -18.16
N SER A 24 -5.22 -3.71 -19.15
CA SER A 24 -3.88 -3.16 -19.05
C SER A 24 -3.84 -1.82 -19.76
N ILE A 25 -2.83 -1.02 -19.44
CA ILE A 25 -2.48 0.19 -20.18
C ILE A 25 -1.00 0.14 -20.54
N GLU A 26 -0.68 0.71 -21.68
CA GLU A 26 0.68 1.00 -22.06
C GLU A 26 1.11 2.31 -21.38
N LEU A 27 2.25 2.27 -20.70
CA LEU A 27 2.84 3.43 -20.03
C LEU A 27 3.66 4.25 -21.04
N PRO A 28 3.88 5.56 -20.80
CA PRO A 28 4.61 6.43 -21.74
C PRO A 28 6.04 5.97 -22.07
N TRP A 29 6.62 5.10 -21.25
CA TRP A 29 7.95 4.50 -21.44
C TRP A 29 7.89 3.10 -22.07
N GLY A 30 6.77 2.72 -22.70
CA GLY A 30 6.63 1.51 -23.53
C GLY A 30 6.40 0.21 -22.76
N THR A 31 6.07 0.27 -21.46
CA THR A 31 5.77 -0.93 -20.67
C THR A 31 4.28 -1.10 -20.49
N GLU A 32 3.77 -2.30 -20.77
CA GLU A 32 2.39 -2.66 -20.48
C GLU A 32 2.23 -3.07 -19.01
N VAL A 33 1.29 -2.42 -18.30
CA VAL A 33 1.01 -2.70 -16.89
C VAL A 33 -0.49 -2.85 -16.67
N LYS A 34 -0.87 -3.79 -15.79
CA LYS A 34 -2.27 -3.99 -15.40
C LYS A 34 -2.75 -2.76 -14.62
N ILE A 35 -3.95 -2.26 -14.95
CA ILE A 35 -4.48 -1.06 -14.29
C ILE A 35 -4.65 -1.29 -12.78
N LYS A 36 -4.98 -2.53 -12.38
CA LYS A 36 -5.08 -2.93 -10.96
C LYS A 36 -3.80 -2.63 -10.15
N ASP A 37 -2.62 -2.73 -10.77
CA ASP A 37 -1.35 -2.53 -10.08
C ASP A 37 -1.06 -1.04 -9.84
N LEU A 38 -1.65 -0.16 -10.66
CA LEU A 38 -1.57 1.29 -10.53
C LEU A 38 -2.50 1.85 -9.45
N ILE A 39 -3.47 1.07 -8.98
CA ILE A 39 -4.40 1.46 -7.91
C ILE A 39 -4.24 0.52 -6.71
N PRO A 40 -3.09 0.62 -5.98
CA PRO A 40 -2.87 -0.22 -4.81
C PRO A 40 -3.88 0.08 -3.71
N GLY A 41 -4.25 -0.97 -2.97
CA GLY A 41 -5.11 -0.82 -1.79
C GLY A 41 -4.41 -0.08 -0.64
N LYS A 42 -5.20 0.60 0.21
CA LYS A 42 -4.68 1.33 1.39
C LYS A 42 -3.74 0.48 2.25
N LYS A 43 -4.02 -0.82 2.40
CA LYS A 43 -3.17 -1.76 3.15
C LYS A 43 -1.77 -1.93 2.53
N LYS A 44 -1.69 -2.03 1.19
CA LYS A 44 -0.40 -2.19 0.47
C LYS A 44 0.44 -0.92 0.59
N ILE A 45 -0.18 0.24 0.35
CA ILE A 45 0.47 1.56 0.50
C ILE A 45 1.02 1.74 1.92
N ASN A 46 0.20 1.46 2.94
CA ASN A 46 0.62 1.60 4.33
C ASN A 46 1.75 0.63 4.70
N LYS A 47 1.72 -0.59 4.16
CA LYS A 47 2.77 -1.60 4.36
C LYS A 47 4.09 -1.13 3.76
N GLU A 48 4.08 -0.63 2.52
CA GLU A 48 5.27 -0.08 1.85
C GLU A 48 5.85 1.11 2.64
N ARG A 49 5.02 2.04 3.13
CA ARG A 49 5.48 3.15 3.96
C ARG A 49 6.16 2.70 5.25
N VAL A 50 5.59 1.69 5.92
CA VAL A 50 6.20 1.10 7.12
C VAL A 50 7.55 0.46 6.77
N TYR A 51 7.65 -0.20 5.61
CA TYR A 51 8.89 -0.84 5.17
C TYR A 51 9.98 0.17 4.84
N SER A 52 9.64 1.26 4.15
CA SER A 52 10.56 2.36 3.90
C SER A 52 11.08 2.97 5.21
N LEU A 53 10.20 3.23 6.19
CA LEU A 53 10.60 3.78 7.48
C LEU A 53 11.52 2.85 8.29
N ILE A 54 11.26 1.54 8.25
CA ILE A 54 12.12 0.53 8.91
C ILE A 54 13.48 0.46 8.20
N TYR A 55 13.50 0.53 6.87
CA TYR A 55 14.74 0.49 6.10
C TYR A 55 15.61 1.73 6.33
N GLU A 56 15.00 2.91 6.35
CA GLU A 56 15.71 4.17 6.62
C GLU A 56 16.20 4.28 8.08
N ASN A 57 15.46 3.70 9.03
CA ASN A 57 15.77 3.81 10.45
C ASN A 57 15.47 2.48 11.19
N PRO A 58 16.38 1.50 11.15
CA PRO A 58 16.15 0.17 11.71
C PRO A 58 15.97 0.16 13.24
N GLU A 59 16.58 1.11 13.95
CA GLU A 59 16.56 1.22 15.42
C GLU A 59 15.22 1.72 16.00
N LEU A 60 14.29 2.22 15.16
CA LEU A 60 13.03 2.79 15.66
C LEU A 60 12.12 1.73 16.28
N SER A 61 11.55 2.06 17.43
CA SER A 61 10.49 1.27 18.05
C SER A 61 9.18 1.31 17.24
N ASP A 62 8.32 0.32 17.47
CA ASP A 62 6.99 0.27 16.81
C ASP A 62 6.15 1.53 17.10
N TRP A 63 6.36 2.16 18.27
CA TRP A 63 5.64 3.37 18.65
C TRP A 63 6.13 4.59 17.88
N GLU A 64 7.45 4.73 17.72
CA GLU A 64 8.05 5.82 16.95
C GLU A 64 7.70 5.70 15.46
N ILE A 65 7.64 4.49 14.92
CA ILE A 65 7.19 4.28 13.53
C ILE A 65 5.72 4.70 13.38
N ALA A 66 4.85 4.31 14.32
CA ALA A 66 3.45 4.74 14.29
C ALA A 66 3.31 6.27 14.34
N ARG A 67 4.14 6.93 15.15
CA ARG A 67 4.20 8.39 15.24
C ARG A 67 4.70 9.03 13.95
N LYS A 68 5.81 8.57 13.38
CA LYS A 68 6.34 9.07 12.09
C LYS A 68 5.34 8.87 10.94
N LEU A 69 4.58 7.77 10.93
CA LEU A 69 3.52 7.54 9.93
C LEU A 69 2.38 8.56 10.03
N MET A 70 2.07 8.99 11.24
CA MET A 70 1.09 10.05 11.46
C MET A 70 1.64 11.42 11.03
N GLU A 71 2.88 11.74 11.39
CA GLU A 71 3.52 13.03 11.07
C GLU A 71 3.75 13.22 9.56
N LEU A 72 4.27 12.20 8.86
CA LEU A 72 4.66 12.31 7.45
C LEU A 72 3.51 12.04 6.47
N PHE A 73 2.63 11.09 6.80
CA PHE A 73 1.63 10.58 5.86
C PHE A 73 0.19 10.76 6.34
N ASN A 74 -0.02 11.37 7.52
CA ASN A 74 -1.31 11.50 8.17
C ASN A 74 -2.06 10.15 8.32
N VAL A 75 -1.31 9.06 8.51
CA VAL A 75 -1.86 7.70 8.66
C VAL A 75 -1.79 7.28 10.12
N LYS A 76 -2.96 7.13 10.75
CA LYS A 76 -3.07 6.60 12.11
C LYS A 76 -3.07 5.07 12.08
N LEU A 77 -1.93 4.47 12.45
CA LEU A 77 -1.78 3.03 12.62
C LEU A 77 -1.57 2.68 14.10
N SER A 78 -2.13 1.56 14.53
CA SER A 78 -1.89 1.05 15.88
C SER A 78 -0.50 0.42 15.97
N ARG A 79 0.10 0.42 17.18
CA ARG A 79 1.36 -0.30 17.45
C ARG A 79 1.28 -1.76 17.01
N ARG A 80 0.14 -2.43 17.23
CA ARG A 80 -0.07 -3.83 16.84
C ARG A 80 -0.01 -4.02 15.31
N SER A 81 -0.58 -3.08 14.55
CA SER A 81 -0.53 -3.12 13.08
C SER A 81 0.90 -2.96 12.56
N VAL A 82 1.69 -2.06 13.18
CA VAL A 82 3.10 -1.87 12.83
C VAL A 82 3.92 -3.12 13.14
N ASN A 83 3.75 -3.70 14.34
CA ASN A 83 4.41 -4.94 14.71
C ASN A 83 4.06 -6.10 13.75
N GLN A 84 2.79 -6.22 13.36
CA GLN A 84 2.37 -7.20 12.37
C GLN A 84 3.13 -7.03 11.04
N TYR A 85 3.20 -5.81 10.50
CA TYR A 85 3.91 -5.55 9.26
C TYR A 85 5.41 -5.83 9.38
N ARG A 86 6.03 -5.46 10.51
CA ARG A 86 7.44 -5.75 10.81
C ARG A 86 7.73 -7.25 10.87
N ASN A 87 6.82 -8.06 11.43
CA ASN A 87 6.96 -9.51 11.43
C ASN A 87 6.75 -10.13 10.05
N GLU A 88 5.80 -9.60 9.27
CA GLU A 88 5.62 -9.99 7.86
C GLU A 88 6.87 -9.69 7.03
N LEU A 89 7.58 -8.58 7.30
CA LEU A 89 8.84 -8.23 6.64
C LEU A 89 9.90 -9.30 6.92
N LYS A 90 10.13 -9.64 8.20
CA LYS A 90 11.12 -10.65 8.60
C LYS A 90 10.84 -12.02 7.95
N LYS A 91 9.57 -12.43 7.89
CA LYS A 91 9.17 -13.69 7.23
C LYS A 91 9.47 -13.68 5.73
N ASN A 92 9.25 -12.56 5.06
CA ASN A 92 9.54 -12.44 3.63
C ASN A 92 11.03 -12.48 3.30
N TYR A 93 11.91 -12.04 4.21
CA TYR A 93 13.36 -12.14 4.03
C TYR A 93 13.89 -13.56 4.32
N ASN A 94 13.29 -14.31 5.24
CA ASN A 94 13.71 -15.68 5.56
C ASN A 94 13.31 -16.75 4.53
N HIS A 95 12.51 -16.39 3.51
CA HIS A 95 12.06 -17.29 2.45
C HIS A 95 12.72 -17.03 1.09
N LYS A 96 13.76 -16.18 1.04
CA LYS A 96 14.68 -16.04 -0.09
C LYS A 96 16.02 -16.63 0.27
#